data_AF-Q3I782-F1
#
_entry.id   AF-Q3I782-F1
#
_cell.length_a   1.000
_cell.length_b   1.000
_cell.length_c   1.000
_cell.angle_alpha   90.00
_cell.angle_beta   90.00
_cell.angle_gamma   90.00
#
_symmetry.space_group_name_H-M   'P 1'
#
loop_
_entity.id
_entity.type
_entity.pdbx_description
1 polymer ?
#
loop_
_entity_poly.entity_id
_entity_poly.type
_entity_poly.pdbx_seq_one_letter_code
_entity_poly.pdbx_strand_id
1 'polypeptide(L)'
;RKWREEYAKRIEEKDESARVEQQEWKDKAKDELDEWYSRQNDQNDKIKKSNREAEEAFVNERDSTIPGHEWERVANLCDFTSKSYKCTKDTSRMRSIILQLKQSPLKRENKALCVTAE
;
A
#
# COMPACT_ATOMS: atom_id res chain seq x y z
N ARG A 1 27.19 57.50 38.06
CA ARG A 1 26.06 56.67 38.53
C ARG A 1 25.23 56.14 37.35
N LYS A 2 24.71 57.02 36.48
CA LYS A 2 23.95 56.68 35.24
C LYS A 2 24.53 55.53 34.39
N TRP A 3 25.84 55.53 34.12
CA TRP A 3 26.46 54.50 33.29
C TRP A 3 26.26 53.07 33.80
N ARG A 4 26.25 52.86 35.13
CA ARG A 4 26.02 51.52 35.71
C ARG A 4 24.59 51.05 35.49
N GLU A 5 23.62 51.96 35.59
CA GLU A 5 22.19 51.67 35.40
C GLU A 5 21.89 51.38 33.92
N GLU A 6 22.43 52.18 32.99
CA GLU A 6 22.29 51.95 31.54
C GLU A 6 22.96 50.65 31.09
N TYR A 7 24.15 50.34 31.63
CA TYR A 7 24.85 49.10 31.32
C TYR A 7 24.13 47.87 31.88
N ALA A 8 23.63 47.94 33.13
CA ALA A 8 22.83 46.88 33.73
C ALA A 8 21.56 46.60 32.91
N LYS A 9 20.84 47.65 32.49
CA LYS A 9 19.65 47.51 31.64
C LYS A 9 19.97 46.83 30.29
N ARG A 10 21.12 47.16 29.70
CA ARG A 10 21.55 46.56 28.42
C ARG A 10 21.96 45.09 28.55
N ILE A 11 22.45 44.68 29.72
CA ILE A 11 22.72 43.26 30.02
C ILE A 11 21.39 42.53 30.16
N GLU A 12 20.46 43.06 30.96
CA GLU A 12 19.14 42.46 31.18
C GLU A 12 18.37 42.28 29.86
N GLU A 13 18.42 43.27 28.96
CA GLU A 13 17.82 43.17 27.62
C GLU A 13 18.43 42.06 26.76
N LYS A 14 19.76 41.85 26.86
CA LYS A 14 20.43 40.75 26.16
C LYS A 14 20.09 39.39 26.75
N ASP A 15 20.04 39.29 28.08
CA ASP A 15 19.69 38.06 28.77
C ASP A 15 18.25 37.65 28.45
N GLU A 16 17.31 38.61 28.41
CA GLU A 16 15.92 38.33 28.02
C GLU A 16 15.83 37.96 26.54
N SER A 17 16.54 38.65 25.65
CA SER A 17 16.57 38.31 24.21
C SER A 17 17.08 36.89 23.99
N ALA A 18 18.16 36.50 24.69
CA ALA A 18 18.70 35.15 24.61
C ALA A 18 17.74 34.10 25.16
N ARG A 19 16.99 34.42 26.22
CA ARG A 19 15.98 33.53 26.79
C ARG A 19 14.80 33.33 25.85
N VAL A 20 14.35 34.39 25.19
CA VAL A 20 13.29 34.33 24.17
C VAL A 20 13.75 33.49 22.97
N GLU A 21 14.93 33.75 22.41
CA GLU A 21 15.46 32.99 21.28
C GLU A 21 15.61 31.50 21.62
N GLN A 22 16.09 31.19 22.82
CA GLN A 22 16.17 29.80 23.28
C GLN A 22 14.79 29.14 23.40
N GLN A 23 13.77 29.87 23.85
CA GLN A 23 12.41 29.36 23.95
C GLN A 23 11.80 29.13 22.56
N GLU A 24 11.98 30.08 21.64
CA GLU A 24 11.54 29.96 20.25
C GLU A 24 12.16 28.74 19.55
N TRP A 25 13.45 28.45 19.79
CA TRP A 25 14.09 27.25 19.24
C TRP A 25 13.53 25.95 19.81
N LYS A 26 13.20 25.93 21.11
CA LYS A 26 12.56 24.77 21.73
C LYS A 26 11.16 24.54 21.20
N ASP A 27 10.39 25.61 21.08
CA ASP A 27 9.01 25.55 20.57
C ASP A 27 9.02 25.10 19.11
N LYS A 28 9.90 25.68 18.28
CA LYS A 28 10.07 25.25 16.89
C LYS A 28 10.49 23.78 16.77
N ALA A 29 11.43 23.32 17.58
CA ALA A 29 11.86 21.91 17.56
C ALA A 29 10.72 20.96 17.97
N LYS A 30 9.87 21.39 18.91
CA LYS A 30 8.69 20.62 19.32
C LYS A 30 7.65 20.58 18.20
N ASP A 31 7.34 21.73 17.60
CA ASP A 31 6.36 21.83 16.52
C ASP A 31 6.79 20.97 15.31
N GLU A 32 8.07 21.02 14.92
CA GLU A 32 8.60 20.18 13.83
C GLU A 32 8.48 18.68 14.13
N LEU A 33 8.66 18.28 15.40
CA LEU A 33 8.52 16.89 15.83
C LEU A 33 7.05 16.44 15.78
N ASP A 34 6.13 17.27 16.28
CA ASP A 34 4.70 17.00 16.26
C ASP A 34 4.17 16.93 14.82
N GLU A 35 4.61 17.83 13.94
CA GLU A 35 4.32 17.78 12.51
C GLU A 35 4.86 16.52 11.83
N TRP A 36 6.05 16.06 12.21
CA TRP A 36 6.61 14.82 11.69
C TRP A 36 5.76 13.62 12.09
N TYR A 37 5.39 13.49 13.37
CA TYR A 37 4.53 12.41 13.84
C TYR A 37 3.16 12.42 13.16
N SER A 38 2.56 13.61 13.01
CA SER A 38 1.29 13.77 12.30
C SER A 38 1.38 13.26 10.86
N ARG A 39 2.39 13.71 10.10
CA ARG A 39 2.62 13.26 8.72
C ARG A 39 2.89 11.75 8.63
N GLN A 40 3.67 11.20 9.56
CA GLN A 40 3.95 9.76 9.58
C GLN A 40 2.70 8.95 9.88
N ASN A 41 1.87 9.39 10.83
CA ASN A 41 0.63 8.71 11.15
C ASN A 41 -0.33 8.73 9.95
N ASP A 42 -0.50 9.88 9.31
CA ASP A 42 -1.31 10.02 8.09
C ASP A 42 -0.82 9.10 6.96
N GLN A 43 0.49 9.03 6.76
CA GLN A 43 1.08 8.14 5.75
C GLN A 43 0.82 6.66 6.09
N ASN A 44 1.01 6.27 7.35
CA ASN A 44 0.73 4.92 7.81
C ASN A 44 -0.75 4.55 7.63
N ASP A 45 -1.66 5.46 7.95
CA ASP A 45 -3.09 5.21 7.83
C ASP A 45 -3.53 5.12 6.36
N LYS A 46 -2.94 5.92 5.47
CA LYS A 46 -3.11 5.77 4.01
C LYS A 46 -2.62 4.41 3.53
N ILE A 47 -1.45 3.95 3.97
CA ILE A 47 -0.90 2.64 3.61
C ILE A 47 -1.81 1.52 4.11
N LYS A 48 -2.23 1.55 5.38
CA LYS A 48 -3.14 0.56 5.96
C LYS A 48 -4.45 0.50 5.18
N LYS A 49 -5.03 1.65 4.85
CA LYS A 49 -6.28 1.74 4.08
C LYS A 49 -6.09 1.17 2.68
N SER A 50 -5.05 1.58 1.96
CA SER A 50 -4.76 1.07 0.61
C SER A 50 -4.53 -0.44 0.60
N ASN A 51 -3.82 -0.98 1.60
CA ASN A 51 -3.60 -2.42 1.71
C ASN A 51 -4.92 -3.16 1.97
N ARG A 52 -5.78 -2.62 2.85
CA ARG A 52 -7.09 -3.21 3.12
C ARG A 52 -7.98 -3.21 1.88
N GLU A 53 -8.06 -2.09 1.15
CA GLU A 53 -8.83 -1.98 -0.09
C GLU A 53 -8.30 -2.93 -1.17
N ALA A 54 -6.98 -3.05 -1.30
CA ALA A 54 -6.36 -3.99 -2.23
C ALA A 54 -6.63 -5.45 -1.86
N GLU A 55 -6.60 -5.79 -0.56
CA GLU A 55 -6.93 -7.13 -0.07
C GLU A 55 -8.41 -7.45 -0.32
N GLU A 56 -9.32 -6.53 0.00
CA GLU A 56 -10.75 -6.69 -0.26
C GLU A 56 -11.03 -6.88 -1.75
N ALA A 57 -10.40 -6.07 -2.62
CA ALA A 57 -10.51 -6.22 -4.07
C ALA A 57 -9.98 -7.58 -4.55
N PHE A 58 -8.81 -8.01 -4.05
CA PHE A 58 -8.22 -9.30 -4.39
C PHE A 58 -9.09 -10.48 -3.97
N VAL A 59 -9.65 -10.45 -2.75
CA VAL A 59 -10.56 -11.49 -2.25
C VAL A 59 -11.84 -11.52 -3.08
N ASN A 60 -12.42 -10.36 -3.38
CA ASN A 60 -13.61 -10.26 -4.20
C ASN A 60 -13.38 -10.82 -5.62
N GLU A 61 -12.26 -10.49 -6.26
CA GLU A 61 -11.90 -11.02 -7.58
C GLU A 61 -11.68 -12.54 -7.54
N ARG A 62 -11.01 -13.04 -6.51
CA ARG A 62 -10.74 -14.48 -6.33
C ARG A 62 -12.02 -15.30 -6.13
N ASP A 63 -12.92 -14.83 -5.26
CA ASP A 63 -14.11 -15.56 -4.82
C ASP A 63 -15.33 -15.32 -5.72
N SER A 64 -15.29 -14.28 -6.58
CA SER A 64 -16.29 -14.04 -7.59
C SER A 64 -16.44 -15.24 -8.53
N THR A 65 -17.57 -15.93 -8.42
CA THR A 65 -17.88 -17.12 -9.22
C THR A 65 -18.86 -16.74 -10.33
N ILE A 66 -18.43 -15.83 -11.21
CA ILE A 66 -19.20 -15.47 -12.40
C ILE A 66 -18.99 -16.55 -13.46
N PRO A 67 -20.07 -17.20 -13.95
CA PRO A 67 -19.96 -18.19 -15.03
C PRO A 67 -19.27 -17.61 -16.27
N GLY A 68 -18.28 -18.31 -16.81
CA GLY A 68 -17.50 -17.88 -17.99
C GLY A 68 -16.14 -17.25 -17.68
N HIS A 69 -15.86 -16.88 -16.43
CA HIS A 69 -14.56 -16.33 -15.99
C HIS A 69 -13.65 -17.38 -15.32
N GLU A 70 -13.96 -18.68 -15.44
CA GLU A 70 -13.21 -19.73 -14.74
C GLU A 70 -11.74 -19.80 -15.17
N TRP A 71 -11.47 -19.70 -16.48
CA TRP A 71 -10.11 -19.72 -17.00
C TRP A 71 -9.35 -18.42 -16.75
N GLU A 72 -10.06 -17.29 -16.61
CA GLU A 72 -9.46 -16.02 -16.22
C GLU A 72 -8.93 -16.09 -14.78
N ARG A 73 -9.70 -16.65 -13.85
CA ARG A 73 -9.24 -16.88 -12.47
C ARG A 73 -8.02 -17.80 -12.39
N VAL A 74 -8.03 -18.91 -13.14
CA VAL A 74 -6.90 -19.85 -13.18
C VAL A 74 -5.66 -19.20 -13.77
N ALA A 75 -5.82 -18.39 -14.82
CA ALA A 75 -4.71 -17.68 -15.45
C ALA A 75 -4.13 -16.57 -14.54
N ASN A 76 -4.95 -15.85 -13.78
CA ASN A 76 -4.46 -14.81 -12.86
C ASN A 76 -3.55 -15.37 -11.74
N LEU A 77 -3.68 -16.66 -11.42
CA LEU A 77 -2.79 -17.37 -10.48
C LEU A 77 -1.51 -17.92 -11.14
N CYS A 78 -1.39 -17.86 -12.47
CA CYS A 78 -0.26 -18.38 -13.21
C CYS A 78 0.78 -17.29 -13.50
N ASP A 79 2.04 -17.60 -13.19
CA ASP A 79 3.17 -16.75 -13.58
C ASP A 79 3.49 -16.90 -15.08
N PHE A 80 3.08 -15.89 -15.86
CA PHE A 80 3.39 -15.78 -17.30
C PHE A 80 4.68 -15.03 -17.60
N THR A 81 5.43 -14.61 -16.58
CA THR A 81 6.69 -13.89 -16.81
C THR A 81 7.75 -14.85 -17.35
N SER A 82 8.58 -14.34 -18.26
CA SER A 82 9.65 -15.12 -18.91
C SER A 82 10.80 -15.47 -17.96
N LYS A 83 10.87 -14.83 -16.78
CA LYS A 83 11.89 -15.09 -15.77
C LYS A 83 11.30 -15.87 -14.60
N SER A 84 11.12 -17.17 -14.82
CA SER A 84 10.68 -18.10 -13.79
C SER A 84 11.85 -18.47 -12.86
N TYR A 85 12.07 -17.67 -11.80
CA TYR A 85 13.27 -17.75 -10.97
C TYR A 85 13.45 -19.02 -10.10
N LYS A 86 12.46 -19.92 -9.99
CA LYS A 86 12.52 -21.06 -9.07
C LYS A 86 11.83 -22.35 -9.54
N CYS A 87 11.70 -22.59 -10.85
CA CYS A 87 10.99 -23.77 -11.34
C CYS A 87 11.97 -24.91 -11.70
N THR A 88 11.93 -26.01 -10.94
CA THR A 88 12.74 -27.22 -11.17
C THR A 88 12.19 -28.11 -12.28
N LYS A 89 10.96 -27.84 -12.75
CA LYS A 89 10.27 -28.60 -13.80
C LYS A 89 9.83 -27.66 -14.91
N ASP A 90 9.85 -28.12 -16.16
CA ASP A 90 9.32 -27.32 -17.26
C ASP A 90 7.78 -27.28 -17.22
N THR A 91 7.23 -26.12 -16.90
CA THR A 91 5.78 -25.86 -16.89
C THR A 91 5.31 -25.08 -18.11
N SER A 92 6.15 -24.87 -19.12
CA SER A 92 5.85 -24.00 -20.28
C SER A 92 4.63 -24.48 -21.05
N ARG A 93 4.50 -25.80 -21.27
CA ARG A 93 3.33 -26.40 -21.91
C ARG A 93 2.04 -26.15 -21.12
N MET A 94 2.08 -26.31 -19.80
CA MET A 94 0.93 -26.07 -18.93
C MET A 94 0.51 -24.59 -18.97
N ARG A 95 1.47 -23.66 -18.86
CA ARG A 95 1.20 -22.21 -18.96
C ARG A 95 0.60 -21.85 -20.32
N SER A 96 1.14 -22.40 -21.42
CA SER A 96 0.60 -22.19 -22.76
C SER A 96 -0.86 -22.66 -22.90
N ILE A 97 -1.19 -23.84 -22.36
CA ILE A 97 -2.57 -24.37 -22.37
C ILE A 97 -3.50 -23.46 -21.57
N ILE A 98 -3.09 -23.02 -20.38
CA ILE A 98 -3.91 -22.13 -19.52
C ILE A 98 -4.17 -20.78 -20.21
N LEU A 99 -3.15 -20.22 -20.88
CA LEU A 99 -3.30 -18.97 -21.62
C LEU A 99 -4.27 -19.12 -22.80
N GLN A 100 -4.19 -20.23 -23.53
CA GLN A 100 -5.11 -20.54 -24.62
C GLN A 100 -6.55 -20.64 -24.11
N LEU A 101 -6.76 -21.29 -22.97
CA LEU A 101 -8.10 -21.46 -22.39
C LEU A 101 -8.68 -20.14 -21.85
N LYS A 102 -7.83 -19.19 -21.45
CA LYS A 102 -8.25 -17.80 -21.15
C LYS A 102 -8.72 -17.06 -22.41
N GLN A 103 -7.97 -17.17 -23.50
CA GLN A 103 -8.27 -16.45 -24.76
C GLN A 103 -9.42 -17.08 -25.55
N SER A 104 -9.59 -18.40 -25.46
CA SER A 104 -10.60 -19.17 -26.17
C SER A 104 -11.15 -20.24 -25.24
N PRO A 105 -12.13 -19.87 -24.39
CA PRO A 105 -12.78 -20.81 -23.48
C PRO A 105 -13.44 -21.94 -24.27
N LEU A 106 -13.31 -23.16 -23.76
CA LEU A 106 -13.98 -24.32 -24.35
C LEU A 106 -15.50 -24.12 -24.25
N LYS A 107 -16.20 -24.26 -25.38
CA LYS A 107 -17.66 -24.33 -25.39
C LYS A 107 -18.07 -25.60 -24.65
N ARG A 108 -18.55 -25.46 -23.42
CA ARG A 108 -19.18 -26.56 -22.70
C ARG A 108 -20.55 -26.80 -23.32
N GLU A 109 -20.69 -27.86 -24.11
CA GLU A 109 -22.03 -28.35 -24.41
C GLU A 109 -22.64 -28.88 -23.11
N ASN A 110 -23.75 -28.27 -22.66
CA ASN A 110 -24.50 -28.75 -21.51
C ASN A 110 -25.11 -30.11 -21.84
N LYS A 111 -24.37 -31.19 -21.57
CA LYS A 111 -24.89 -32.56 -21.60
C LYS A 111 -25.52 -32.90 -20.25
N ALA A 112 -26.61 -32.21 -19.92
CA ALA A 112 -27.59 -32.62 -18.92
C ALA A 112 -28.94 -32.57 -19.66
N LEU A 113 -29.73 -33.62 -19.87
CA LEU A 113 -29.92 -34.88 -19.17
C LEU A 113 -30.17 -36.01 -20.19
N CYS A 114 -29.38 -37.08 -20.17
CA CYS A 114 -29.84 -38.40 -20.61
C CYS A 114 -29.62 -39.38 -19.46
N VAL A 115 -30.32 -39.14 -18.35
CA VAL A 115 -30.58 -40.19 -17.37
C VAL A 115 -32.00 -40.65 -17.65
N THR A 116 -32.08 -41.91 -18.04
CA THR A 116 -33.25 -42.72 -18.37
C THR A 116 -34.39 -42.54 -17.37
N ALA A 117 -35.60 -42.32 -17.88
CA ALA A 117 -36.83 -42.69 -17.19
C ALA A 117 -37.58 -43.67 -18.10
N GLU A 118 -37.69 -44.91 -17.63
CA GLU A 118 -38.73 -45.87 -18.00
C GLU A 118 -40.11 -45.36 -17.56
#